data_AF-S6GGG8-F1
#
_entry.id   AF-S6GGG8-F1
#
_cell.length_a   1.000
_cell.length_b   1.000
_cell.length_c   1.000
_cell.angle_alpha   90.00
_cell.angle_beta   90.00
_cell.angle_gamma   90.00
#
_symmetry.space_group_name_H-M   'P 1'
#
loop_
_entity.id
_entity.type
_entity.pdbx_description
1 polymer ?
#
loop_
_entity_poly.entity_id
_entity_poly.type
_entity_poly.pdbx_seq_one_letter_code
_entity_poly.pdbx_strand_id
1 'polypeptide(L)'
;MHTINKLAVICLFSTFVASCDQVLDKTESEYLKIILEATCGEEDPACIAAVDGQFDSCHSKYEDDWDKYMNSSSSQEDKLLSIYMKELYGCIVDQDGDPYIVFPDHLPLSAIDN
;
A
#
# COMPACT_ATOMS: atom_id res chain seq x y z
N MET A 1 27.99 36.93 -35.84
CA MET A 1 26.82 36.02 -35.96
C MET A 1 27.19 34.71 -35.29
N HIS A 2 26.80 34.51 -34.03
CA HIS A 2 26.95 33.22 -33.35
C HIS A 2 25.61 32.49 -33.42
N THR A 3 25.55 31.45 -34.26
CA THR A 3 24.46 30.48 -34.32
C THR A 3 24.51 29.62 -33.06
N ILE A 4 23.75 30.00 -32.04
CA ILE A 4 23.57 29.17 -30.85
C ILE A 4 22.74 27.95 -31.24
N ASN A 5 23.34 26.79 -31.01
CA ASN A 5 22.90 25.45 -31.35
C ASN A 5 21.61 25.11 -30.58
N LYS A 6 20.43 25.31 -31.19
CA LYS A 6 19.10 25.09 -30.59
C LYS A 6 18.70 23.60 -30.47
N LEU A 7 19.64 22.72 -30.14
CA LEU A 7 19.39 21.27 -30.03
C LEU A 7 19.62 20.70 -28.64
N ALA A 8 20.16 21.49 -27.69
CA ALA A 8 20.47 20.99 -26.34
C ALA A 8 19.37 21.22 -25.28
N VAL A 9 18.21 21.77 -25.64
CA VAL A 9 17.19 22.21 -24.67
C VAL A 9 16.04 21.20 -24.49
N ILE A 10 16.01 20.10 -25.26
CA ILE A 10 14.87 19.15 -25.27
C ILE A 10 15.09 17.92 -24.37
N CYS A 11 16.27 17.73 -23.75
CA CYS A 11 16.54 16.54 -22.93
C CYS A 11 16.43 16.73 -21.41
N LEU A 12 16.04 17.91 -20.91
CA LEU A 12 15.97 18.18 -19.45
C LEU A 12 14.57 18.01 -18.82
N PHE A 13 13.55 17.71 -19.61
CA PHE A 13 12.18 17.51 -19.09
C PHE A 13 11.76 16.03 -18.97
N SER A 14 12.57 15.09 -19.48
CA SER A 14 12.18 13.68 -19.55
C SER A 14 12.50 12.85 -18.30
N THR A 15 13.21 13.40 -17.32
CA THR A 15 13.63 12.66 -16.11
C THR A 15 12.64 12.71 -14.94
N PHE A 16 11.48 13.37 -15.08
CA PHE A 16 10.50 13.50 -14.00
C PHE A 16 9.36 12.47 -14.01
N VAL A 17 9.25 11.63 -15.04
CA VAL A 17 8.12 10.68 -15.14
C VAL A 17 8.34 9.38 -14.36
N ALA A 18 9.59 8.97 -14.10
CA ALA A 18 9.85 7.76 -13.30
C ALA A 18 9.72 7.99 -11.78
N SER A 19 9.63 9.26 -11.35
CA SER A 19 9.52 9.64 -9.93
C SER A 19 8.10 9.87 -9.45
N CYS A 20 7.08 9.81 -10.32
CA CYS A 20 5.68 9.88 -9.87
C CYS A 20 5.21 8.54 -9.30
N ASP A 21 5.50 7.44 -9.99
CA ASP A 21 4.98 6.11 -9.61
C ASP A 21 5.46 5.70 -8.20
N GLN A 22 6.75 5.90 -7.90
CA GLN A 22 7.30 5.62 -6.55
C GLN A 22 6.72 6.49 -5.43
N VAL A 23 6.23 7.69 -5.73
CA VAL A 23 5.62 8.59 -4.73
C VAL A 23 4.18 8.17 -4.44
N LEU A 24 3.47 7.64 -5.44
CA LEU A 24 2.12 7.11 -5.28
C LEU A 24 2.13 5.82 -4.46
N ASP A 25 2.97 4.85 -4.83
CA ASP A 25 3.09 3.57 -4.11
C ASP A 25 3.40 3.78 -2.62
N LYS A 26 4.31 4.71 -2.32
CA LYS A 26 4.66 5.02 -0.93
C LYS A 26 3.50 5.63 -0.16
N THR A 27 2.72 6.50 -0.79
CA THR A 27 1.60 7.18 -0.12
C THR A 27 0.45 6.20 0.15
N GLU A 28 0.19 5.27 -0.77
CA GLU A 28 -0.85 4.25 -0.61
C GLU A 28 -0.50 3.23 0.47
N SER A 29 0.76 2.79 0.52
CA SER A 29 1.26 1.90 1.57
C SER A 29 1.15 2.54 2.96
N GLU A 30 1.53 3.81 3.10
CA GLU A 30 1.40 4.55 4.37
C GLU A 30 -0.08 4.76 4.77
N TYR A 31 -0.96 5.03 3.79
CA TYR A 31 -2.39 5.14 4.06
C TYR A 31 -2.98 3.82 4.56
N LEU A 32 -2.57 2.70 3.96
CA LEU A 32 -2.97 1.37 4.40
C LEU A 32 -2.50 1.06 5.81
N LYS A 33 -1.26 1.44 6.15
CA LYS A 33 -0.73 1.30 7.51
C LYS A 33 -1.59 2.06 8.53
N ILE A 34 -1.97 3.30 8.22
CA ILE A 34 -2.84 4.10 9.09
C ILE A 34 -4.21 3.43 9.28
N ILE A 35 -4.81 2.84 8.23
CA ILE A 35 -6.07 2.11 8.35
C ILE A 35 -5.93 0.89 9.28
N LEU A 36 -4.82 0.15 9.17
CA LEU A 36 -4.55 -1.01 10.03
C LEU A 36 -4.39 -0.60 11.50
N GLU A 37 -3.63 0.46 11.77
CA GLU A 37 -3.51 1.03 13.12
C GLU A 37 -4.86 1.49 13.67
N ALA A 38 -5.69 2.12 12.84
CA ALA A 38 -7.05 2.51 13.22
C ALA A 38 -7.95 1.30 13.51
N THR A 39 -7.73 0.18 12.81
CA THR A 39 -8.49 -1.07 13.00
C THR A 39 -8.18 -1.73 14.34
N CYS A 40 -6.96 -1.57 14.86
CA CYS A 40 -6.60 -2.02 16.21
C CYS A 40 -7.45 -1.35 17.31
N GLY A 41 -7.90 -0.12 17.06
CA GLY A 41 -8.53 0.73 18.08
C GLY A 41 -7.51 1.33 19.07
N GLU A 42 -7.87 2.47 19.66
CA GLU A 42 -6.97 3.22 20.56
C GLU A 42 -6.59 2.47 21.85
N GLU A 43 -7.34 1.42 22.22
CA GLU A 43 -7.15 0.66 23.45
C GLU A 43 -6.22 -0.56 23.30
N ASP A 44 -5.75 -0.88 22.09
CA ASP A 44 -4.82 -1.99 21.83
C ASP A 44 -3.43 -1.51 21.33
N PRO A 45 -2.57 -1.03 22.26
CA PRO A 45 -1.23 -0.56 21.90
C PRO A 45 -0.31 -1.70 21.42
N ALA A 46 -0.63 -2.97 21.73
CA ALA A 46 0.16 -4.10 21.26
C ALA A 46 -0.11 -4.35 19.77
N CYS A 47 -1.38 -4.29 19.35
CA CYS A 47 -1.74 -4.34 17.93
C CYS A 47 -1.12 -3.17 17.15
N ILE A 48 -1.21 -1.93 17.65
CA ILE A 48 -0.60 -0.76 16.98
C ILE A 48 0.92 -0.95 16.82
N ALA A 49 1.61 -1.39 17.88
CA ALA A 49 3.04 -1.64 17.82
C ALA A 49 3.40 -2.80 16.86
N ALA A 50 2.54 -3.82 16.75
CA ALA A 50 2.72 -4.90 15.79
C ALA A 50 2.55 -4.41 14.35
N VAL A 51 1.55 -3.57 14.07
CA VAL A 51 1.38 -2.92 12.76
C VAL A 51 2.62 -2.08 12.45
N ASP A 52 3.04 -1.17 13.35
CA ASP A 52 4.20 -0.31 13.13
C ASP A 52 5.49 -1.10 12.86
N GLY A 53 5.71 -2.19 13.61
CA GLY A 53 6.92 -3.00 13.51
C GLY A 53 6.92 -4.06 12.40
N GLN A 54 5.76 -4.52 11.93
CA GLN A 54 5.65 -5.65 10.99
C GLN A 54 5.12 -5.24 9.61
N PHE A 55 4.43 -4.10 9.49
CA PHE A 55 3.74 -3.69 8.26
C PHE A 55 4.65 -3.71 7.03
N ASP A 56 5.79 -3.02 7.04
CA ASP A 56 6.67 -2.92 5.87
C ASP A 56 7.14 -4.30 5.38
N SER A 57 7.47 -5.19 6.33
CA SER A 57 7.91 -6.55 6.00
C SER A 57 6.76 -7.40 5.44
N CYS A 58 5.55 -7.25 5.99
CA CYS A 58 4.37 -7.95 5.51
C CYS A 58 3.92 -7.42 4.14
N HIS A 59 3.90 -6.11 3.95
CA HIS A 59 3.59 -5.48 2.68
C HIS A 59 4.56 -5.93 1.58
N SER A 60 5.88 -5.85 1.83
CA SER A 60 6.89 -6.30 0.87
C SER A 60 6.77 -7.80 0.55
N LYS A 61 6.39 -8.63 1.53
CA LYS A 61 6.15 -10.07 1.31
C LYS A 61 5.01 -10.33 0.32
N TYR A 62 4.01 -9.45 0.24
CA TYR A 62 2.83 -9.57 -0.61
C TYR A 62 2.74 -8.49 -1.70
N GLU A 63 3.87 -7.87 -2.04
CA GLU A 63 3.98 -6.81 -3.05
C GLU A 63 3.41 -7.27 -4.42
N ASP A 64 3.68 -8.51 -4.81
CA ASP A 64 3.12 -9.09 -6.06
C ASP A 64 1.58 -9.10 -6.09
N ASP A 65 0.91 -9.28 -4.94
CA ASP A 65 -0.56 -9.27 -4.86
C ASP A 65 -1.11 -7.85 -4.80
N TRP A 66 -0.37 -6.94 -4.16
CA TRP A 66 -0.63 -5.50 -4.21
C TRP A 66 -0.56 -4.99 -5.65
N ASP A 67 0.52 -5.31 -6.38
CA ASP A 67 0.71 -4.91 -7.78
C ASP A 67 -0.41 -5.45 -8.68
N LYS A 68 -0.85 -6.69 -8.46
CA LYS A 68 -1.99 -7.26 -9.20
C LYS A 68 -3.27 -6.47 -8.93
N TYR A 69 -3.51 -6.07 -7.68
CA TYR A 69 -4.65 -5.24 -7.31
C TYR A 69 -4.58 -3.86 -7.99
N MET A 70 -3.44 -3.17 -7.86
CA MET A 70 -3.23 -1.82 -8.42
C MET A 70 -3.35 -1.77 -9.95
N ASN A 71 -2.97 -2.85 -10.62
CA ASN A 71 -3.08 -2.98 -12.08
C ASN A 71 -4.35 -3.70 -12.54
N SER A 72 -5.30 -3.96 -11.64
CA SER A 72 -6.51 -4.70 -11.97
C SER A 72 -7.57 -3.86 -12.67
N SER A 73 -8.46 -4.53 -13.40
CA SER A 73 -9.72 -3.93 -13.83
C SER A 73 -10.71 -3.88 -12.66
N SER A 74 -11.62 -2.89 -12.63
CA SER A 74 -12.63 -2.75 -11.58
C SER A 74 -13.49 -4.00 -11.32
N SER A 75 -13.64 -4.91 -12.28
CA SER A 75 -14.38 -6.17 -12.08
C SER A 75 -13.62 -7.22 -11.25
N GLN A 76 -12.32 -7.04 -11.03
CA GLN A 76 -11.44 -7.94 -10.28
C GLN A 76 -10.84 -7.28 -9.04
N GLU A 77 -10.96 -5.96 -8.95
CA GLU A 77 -10.41 -5.11 -7.88
C GLU A 77 -10.78 -5.64 -6.49
N ASP A 78 -12.07 -5.76 -6.17
CA ASP A 78 -12.53 -6.24 -4.85
C ASP A 78 -11.96 -7.60 -4.46
N LYS A 79 -11.88 -8.52 -5.44
CA LYS A 79 -11.36 -9.86 -5.23
C LYS A 79 -9.87 -9.83 -4.92
N LEU A 80 -9.10 -9.07 -5.69
CA LEU A 80 -7.65 -8.98 -5.53
C LEU A 80 -7.28 -8.21 -4.27
N LEU A 81 -8.00 -7.13 -3.96
CA LEU A 81 -7.86 -6.42 -2.69
C LEU A 81 -8.16 -7.35 -1.51
N SER A 82 -9.23 -8.13 -1.57
CA SER A 82 -9.56 -9.09 -0.50
C SER A 82 -8.48 -10.15 -0.30
N ILE A 83 -7.84 -10.65 -1.37
CA ILE A 83 -6.74 -11.60 -1.27
C ILE A 83 -5.56 -10.95 -0.56
N TYR A 84 -5.12 -9.80 -1.06
CA TYR A 84 -3.99 -9.05 -0.50
C TYR A 84 -4.22 -8.70 0.98
N MET A 85 -5.40 -8.16 1.32
CA MET A 85 -5.73 -7.76 2.69
C MET A 85 -5.79 -8.97 3.64
N LYS A 86 -6.33 -10.10 3.20
CA LYS A 86 -6.35 -11.32 4.02
C LYS A 86 -4.93 -11.79 4.37
N GLU A 87 -4.02 -11.77 3.41
CA GLU A 87 -2.63 -12.16 3.59
C GLU A 87 -1.88 -11.16 4.49
N LEU A 88 -2.09 -9.86 4.28
CA LEU A 88 -1.51 -8.80 5.10
C LEU A 88 -1.95 -8.90 6.57
N TYR A 89 -3.24 -9.09 6.82
CA TYR A 89 -3.81 -9.20 8.17
C TYR A 89 -3.27 -10.45 8.88
N GLY A 90 -3.22 -11.59 8.17
CA GLY A 90 -2.67 -12.83 8.71
C GLY A 90 -1.16 -12.81 8.94
N CYS A 91 -0.44 -11.82 8.41
CA CYS A 91 1.00 -11.67 8.60
C CYS A 91 1.35 -10.86 9.84
N ILE A 92 0.47 -9.94 10.27
CA ILE A 92 0.67 -9.12 11.46
C ILE A 92 0.16 -9.90 12.67
N VAL A 93 1.09 -10.54 13.37
CA VAL A 93 0.80 -11.52 14.42
C VAL A 93 1.43 -11.16 15.76
N ASP A 94 0.91 -11.75 16.83
CA ASP A 94 1.48 -11.69 18.17
C ASP A 94 2.67 -12.65 18.34
N GLN A 95 3.14 -12.79 19.58
CA GLN A 95 4.29 -13.64 19.90
C GLN A 95 3.99 -15.15 19.77
N ASP A 96 2.71 -15.52 19.85
CA ASP A 96 2.23 -16.89 19.71
C ASP A 96 1.90 -17.24 18.25
N GLY A 97 1.93 -16.24 17.36
CA GLY A 97 1.65 -16.36 15.94
C GLY A 97 0.17 -16.17 15.60
N ASP A 98 -0.64 -15.68 16.54
CA ASP A 98 -2.04 -15.39 16.33
C ASP A 98 -2.21 -13.99 15.71
N PRO A 99 -3.06 -13.80 14.69
CA PRO A 99 -3.27 -12.49 14.07
C PRO A 99 -3.89 -11.49 15.05
N TYR A 100 -3.34 -10.28 15.11
CA TYR A 100 -3.94 -9.18 15.87
C TYR A 100 -5.27 -8.70 15.26
N ILE A 101 -5.36 -8.73 13.92
CA ILE A 101 -6.50 -8.24 13.18
C ILE A 101 -7.11 -9.39 12.38
N VAL A 102 -8.39 -9.68 12.63
CA VAL A 102 -9.12 -10.69 11.87
C VAL A 102 -9.74 -10.04 10.64
N PHE A 103 -9.40 -10.57 9.46
CA PHE A 103 -9.99 -10.12 8.21
C PHE A 103 -11.50 -10.41 8.21
N PRO A 104 -12.38 -9.39 8.09
CA PRO A 104 -13.81 -9.60 8.12
C PRO A 104 -14.28 -10.36 6.87
N ASP A 105 -15.17 -11.35 7.03
CA ASP A 105 -15.74 -12.12 5.92
C ASP A 105 -16.49 -11.26 4.89
N HIS A 106 -16.82 -10.02 5.26
CA HIS A 106 -17.42 -9.02 4.41
C HIS A 106 -16.69 -7.70 4.66
N LEU A 107 -15.86 -7.24 3.70
CA LEU A 107 -15.40 -5.85 3.68
C LEU A 107 -16.60 -4.99 3.26
N PRO A 108 -17.20 -4.15 4.13
CA PRO A 108 -18.05 -3.10 3.63
C PRO A 108 -17.10 -2.04 3.05
N LEU A 109 -16.97 -2.01 1.72
CA LEU A 109 -16.24 -0.96 0.97
C LEU A 109 -16.66 0.46 1.40
N SER A 110 -17.84 0.62 1.99
CA SER A 110 -18.31 1.88 2.59
C SER A 110 -17.53 2.37 3.82
N ALA A 111 -16.58 1.60 4.36
CA ALA A 111 -15.74 2.01 5.48
C ALA A 111 -14.45 2.73 5.05
N ILE A 112 -14.11 2.72 3.75
CA ILE A 112 -12.91 3.39 3.21
C ILE A 112 -13.28 4.76 2.58
N ASP A 113 -14.58 5.04 2.39
CA ASP A 113 -15.13 6.21 1.69
C ASP A 113 -15.70 7.35 2.60
N ASN A 114 -15.29 7.48 3.87
CA ASN A 114 -15.70 8.62 4.73
C ASN A 114 -14.54 9.47 5.24
#